data_AF-A0A926BW57-F1
#
_entry.id   AF-A0A926BW57-F1
#
_cell.length_a   1.000
_cell.length_b   1.000
_cell.length_c   1.000
_cell.angle_alpha   90.00
_cell.angle_beta   90.00
_cell.angle_gamma   90.00
#
_symmetry.space_group_name_H-M   'P 1'
#
loop_
_entity.id
_entity.type
_entity.pdbx_description
1 polymer ?
#
loop_
_entity_poly.entity_id
_entity_poly.type
_entity_poly.pdbx_seq_one_letter_code
_entity_poly.pdbx_strand_id
1 'polypeptide(L)' 'MSASDTHRVVEAVWRIESAKLIAGLAHIVRDVGLAEEFAQDALVAALERWPVSGVP' A
#
# COMPACT_ATOMS: atom_id res chain seq x y z
N MET A 1 -19.85 0.02 -6.05
CA MET A 1 -18.78 -0.63 -5.27
C MET A 1 -18.93 -0.15 -3.84
N SER A 2 -19.14 -1.05 -2.89
CA SER A 2 -19.14 -0.70 -1.47
C SER A 2 -17.71 -0.37 -1.03
N ALA A 3 -17.52 0.47 0.00
CA ALA A 3 -16.20 0.72 0.58
C ALA A 3 -15.48 -0.58 0.98
N SER A 4 -16.22 -1.62 1.35
CA SER A 4 -15.70 -2.97 1.63
C SER A 4 -15.11 -3.68 0.41
N ASP A 5 -15.64 -3.42 -0.79
CA ASP A 5 -15.15 -4.04 -2.03
C ASP A 5 -13.81 -3.43 -2.43
N THR A 6 -13.68 -2.10 -2.34
CA THR A 6 -12.42 -1.39 -2.55
C THR A 6 -11.34 -1.88 -1.58
N HIS A 7 -11.69 -2.04 -0.29
CA HIS A 7 -10.77 -2.54 0.73
C HIS A 7 -10.22 -3.94 0.37
N ARG A 8 -11.10 -4.88 -0.02
CA ARG A 8 -10.68 -6.23 -0.42
C ARG A 8 -9.78 -6.24 -1.63
N VAL A 9 -10.08 -5.41 -2.64
CA VAL A 9 -9.25 -5.32 -3.85
C VAL A 9 -7.87 -4.79 -3.50
N VAL A 10 -7.79 -3.71 -2.72
CA VAL A 10 -6.52 -3.13 -2.29
C VAL A 10 -5.71 -4.14 -1.46
N GLU A 11 -6.32 -4.82 -0.49
CA GLU A 11 -5.63 -5.85 0.29
C GLU A 11 -5.13 -7.03 -0.56
N ALA A 12 -5.93 -7.47 -1.55
CA ALA A 12 -5.54 -8.57 -2.43
C ALA A 12 -4.32 -8.19 -3.28
N VAL A 13 -4.33 -6.98 -3.87
CA VAL A 13 -3.20 -6.46 -4.64
C VAL A 13 -1.98 -6.27 -3.73
N TRP A 14 -2.16 -5.71 -2.54
CA TRP A 14 -1.11 -5.52 -1.55
C TRP A 14 -0.41 -6.83 -1.20
N ARG A 15 -1.18 -7.90 -1.00
CA ARG A 15 -0.63 -9.23 -0.67
C ARG A 15 0.28 -9.79 -1.77
N ILE A 16 0.04 -9.41 -3.03
CA ILE A 16 0.81 -9.88 -4.20
C ILE A 16 2.05 -9.01 -4.42
N GLU A 17 1.92 -7.69 -4.25
CA GLU A 17 2.95 -6.73 -4.68
C GLU A 17 3.77 -6.10 -3.55
N SER A 18 3.36 -6.25 -2.28
CA SER A 18 4.02 -5.63 -1.12
C SER A 18 5.52 -5.93 -1.05
N ALA A 19 5.93 -7.18 -1.26
CA ALA A 19 7.33 -7.56 -1.23
C ALA A 19 8.17 -6.82 -2.30
N LYS A 20 7.62 -6.61 -3.51
CA LYS A 20 8.33 -5.89 -4.57
C LYS A 20 8.39 -4.39 -4.29
N LEU A 21 7.31 -3.82 -3.75
CA LEU A 21 7.26 -2.42 -3.35
C LEU A 21 8.27 -2.12 -2.23
N ILE A 22 8.27 -2.93 -1.17
CA ILE A 22 9.20 -2.80 -0.04
C ILE A 22 10.64 -2.98 -0.53
N ALA A 23 10.92 -3.95 -1.40
CA ALA A 23 12.26 -4.12 -1.97
C ALA A 23 12.72 -2.90 -2.78
N GLY A 24 11.83 -2.29 -3.57
CA GLY A 24 12.10 -1.05 -4.30
C GLY A 24 12.37 0.13 -3.36
N LEU A 25 11.55 0.29 -2.33
CA LEU A 25 11.73 1.33 -1.31
C LEU A 25 13.05 1.14 -0.55
N ALA A 26 13.34 -0.08 -0.09
CA ALA A 26 14.57 -0.41 0.61
C ALA A 26 15.82 -0.13 -0.23
N HIS A 27 15.74 -0.26 -1.56
CA HIS A 27 16.83 0.12 -2.44
C HIS A 27 17.11 1.63 -2.45
N ILE A 28 16.05 2.45 -2.34
CA ILE A 28 16.12 3.92 -2.33
C ILE A 28 16.57 4.43 -0.96
N VAL A 29 15.89 4.00 0.11
CA VAL A 29 16.12 4.50 1.47
C VAL A 29 17.30 3.81 2.15
N ARG A 30 17.79 2.71 1.57
CA ARG A 30 18.92 1.89 2.07
C ARG A 30 18.70 1.33 3.48
N ASP A 31 17.44 1.21 3.87
CA ASP A 31 16.98 0.72 5.17
C ASP A 31 15.66 -0.05 4.97
N VAL A 32 15.62 -1.32 5.39
CA VAL A 32 14.43 -2.17 5.23
C VAL A 32 13.34 -1.79 6.22
N GLY A 33 13.70 -1.41 7.46
CA GLY A 33 12.72 -1.02 8.47
C GLY A 33 11.98 0.25 8.07
N LEU A 34 12.72 1.26 7.60
CA LEU A 34 12.11 2.50 7.10
C LEU A 34 11.28 2.27 5.82
N ALA A 35 11.70 1.35 4.96
CA ALA A 35 10.93 0.97 3.77
C ALA A 35 9.59 0.31 4.14
N GLU A 36 9.58 -0.54 5.16
CA GLU A 36 8.37 -1.18 5.67
C GLU A 36 7.42 -0.16 6.30
N GLU A 37 7.94 0.80 7.08
CA GLU A 37 7.13 1.90 7.63
C GLU A 37 6.46 2.71 6.52
N PHE A 38 7.22 3.16 5.51
CA PHE A 38 6.64 3.91 4.38
C PHE A 38 5.63 3.10 3.57
N ALA A 39 5.87 1.80 3.39
CA ALA A 39 4.94 0.91 2.73
C ALA A 39 3.62 0.82 3.50
N GLN A 40 3.69 0.69 4.83
CA GLN A 40 2.51 0.62 5.70
C GLN A 40 1.73 1.94 5.73
N ASP A 41 2.41 3.07 5.87
CA ASP A 41 1.78 4.40 5.85
C ASP A 41 1.05 4.65 4.53
N ALA A 42 1.66 4.26 3.41
CA ALA A 42 1.04 4.37 2.09
C ALA A 42 -0.21 3.49 1.97
N LEU A 43 -0.19 2.27 2.51
CA LEU A 43 -1.35 1.38 2.52
C LEU A 43 -2.50 1.98 3.35
N VAL A 44 -2.21 2.51 4.54
CA VAL A 44 -3.21 3.16 5.40
C VAL A 44 -3.84 4.34 4.66
N ALA A 45 -3.00 5.23 4.10
CA ALA A 45 -3.48 6.39 3.34
C ALA A 45 -4.34 5.98 2.12
N ALA A 46 -3.96 4.92 1.42
CA ALA A 46 -4.73 4.39 0.29
C ALA A 46 -6.10 3.86 0.74
N LEU A 47 -6.16 3.08 1.82
CA LEU A 47 -7.40 2.50 2.33
C LEU A 47 -8.35 3.56 2.91
N GLU A 48 -7.83 4.67 3.44
CA GLU A 48 -8.64 5.79 3.92
C GLU A 48 -9.19 6.65 2.77
N ARG A 49 -8.38 6.90 1.73
CA ARG A 49 -8.69 7.93 0.72
C ARG A 49 -9.33 7.37 -0.54
N TRP A 50 -8.80 6.27 -1.08
CA TRP A 50 -9.21 5.73 -2.38
C TRP A 50 -10.66 5.24 -2.45
N PRO A 51 -11.30 4.75 -1.36
CA PRO A 51 -12.73 4.43 -1.42
C PRO A 51 -13.61 5.64 -1.76
N VAL A 52 -13.16 6.85 -1.47
CA VAL A 52 -13.92 8.09 -1.66
C VAL A 52 -13.40 8.89 -2.86
N SER A 53 -12.08 9.00 -3.02
CA SER A 53 -11.45 9.78 -4.08
C SER A 53 -11.20 9.02 -5.37
N GLY A 54 -11.33 7.68 -5.35
CA GLY A 54 -10.72 6.83 -6.38
C GLY A 54 -9.20 6.72 -6.20
N VAL A 55 -8.61 5.82 -6.99
CA VAL A 55 -7.15 5.66 -7.07
C VAL A 55 -6.56 6.87 -7.83
N PRO A 56 -5.45 7.47 -7.36
CA PRO A 56 -4.76 8.58 -8.02
C PRO A 56 -4.39 8.32 -9.48
#